data_AF-A0A972K4J0-F1
#
_entry.id   AF-A0A972K4J0-F1
#
_cell.length_a   1.000
_cell.length_b   1.000
_cell.length_c   1.000
_cell.angle_alpha   90.00
_cell.angle_beta   90.00
_cell.angle_gamma   90.00
#
_symmetry.space_group_name_H-M   'P 1'
#
loop_
_entity.id
_entity.type
_entity.pdbx_description
1 polymer ?
#
loop_
_entity_poly.entity_id
_entity_poly.type
_entity_poly.pdbx_seq_one_letter_code
_entity_poly.pdbx_strand_id
1 'polypeptide(L)'
;MLKHFFTLAVLIVVLSCNLSGCVEARFELSSESRLPKWFDIPEGMSRDELRVTVDYYIKSSGGEAVFKLYGDNGTRLKKVKGEMGIYPLQLKNPPEGSPENYPMYEIVIVDGVTDVIEHRERSNIFHMTNEPAILEEFGIRQ
;
A
#
# COMPACT_ATOMS: atom_id res chain seq x y z
N MET A 1 12.50 -33.24 29.71
CA MET A 1 11.77 -33.24 28.42
C MET A 1 10.91 -32.00 28.21
N LEU A 2 10.11 -31.55 29.19
CA LEU A 2 9.22 -30.37 29.04
C LEU A 2 9.94 -29.05 28.69
N LYS A 3 11.12 -28.80 29.28
CA LYS A 3 11.94 -27.60 28.97
C LYS A 3 12.41 -27.54 27.51
N HIS A 4 12.74 -28.68 26.89
CA HIS A 4 13.22 -28.72 25.50
C HIS A 4 12.09 -28.49 24.50
N PHE A 5 10.89 -28.97 24.82
CA PHE A 5 9.67 -28.68 24.05
C PHE A 5 9.31 -27.19 24.07
N PHE A 6 9.45 -26.54 25.23
CA PHE A 6 9.20 -25.12 25.38
C PHE A 6 10.21 -24.27 24.59
N THR A 7 11.50 -24.61 24.66
CA THR A 7 12.55 -23.91 23.88
C THR A 7 12.37 -24.09 22.38
N LEU A 8 12.00 -25.29 21.92
CA LEU A 8 11.75 -25.56 20.50
C LEU A 8 10.52 -24.80 19.98
N ALA A 9 9.44 -24.74 20.77
CA ALA A 9 8.24 -23.98 20.42
C ALA A 9 8.51 -22.47 20.31
N VAL A 10 9.30 -21.91 21.23
CA VAL A 10 9.73 -20.50 21.16
C VAL A 10 10.59 -20.24 19.92
N LEU A 11 11.50 -21.14 19.58
CA LEU A 11 12.35 -21.01 18.39
C LEU A 11 11.51 -20.99 17.11
N ILE A 12 10.51 -21.88 16.99
CA ILE A 12 9.61 -21.96 15.83
C ILE A 12 8.76 -20.69 15.68
N VAL A 13 8.27 -20.12 16.78
CA VAL A 13 7.50 -18.87 16.78
C VAL A 13 8.36 -17.66 16.37
N VAL A 14 9.61 -17.61 16.81
CA VAL A 14 10.54 -16.54 16.42
C VAL A 14 10.96 -16.67 14.95
N LEU A 15 11.13 -17.89 14.45
CA LEU A 15 11.43 -18.15 13.03
C LEU A 15 10.24 -17.86 12.10
N SER A 16 9.00 -18.10 12.54
CA SER A 16 7.82 -17.83 11.72
C SER A 16 7.51 -16.33 11.54
N CYS A 17 7.89 -15.48 12.50
CA CYS A 17 7.80 -14.01 12.34
C CYS A 17 8.76 -13.45 11.28
N ASN A 18 9.88 -14.14 11.00
CA ASN A 18 10.88 -13.66 10.03
C ASN A 18 10.49 -13.94 8.57
N LEU A 19 9.54 -14.84 8.31
CA LEU A 19 9.19 -15.27 6.95
C LEU A 19 8.12 -14.40 6.28
N SER A 20 7.33 -13.63 7.02
CA SER A 20 6.20 -12.86 6.48
C SER A 20 6.38 -11.35 6.49
N GLY A 21 7.43 -10.81 7.13
CA GLY A 21 7.55 -9.38 7.44
C GLY A 21 6.48 -8.92 8.44
N CYS A 22 6.82 -7.97 9.30
CA CYS A 22 5.80 -7.29 10.11
C CYS A 22 5.07 -6.27 9.22
N VAL A 23 3.75 -6.22 9.32
CA VAL A 23 2.99 -5.10 8.73
C VAL A 23 3.47 -3.83 9.42
N GLU A 24 3.99 -2.90 8.66
CA GLU A 24 4.43 -1.60 9.18
C GLU A 24 3.23 -0.68 9.38
N ALA A 25 2.37 -0.62 8.37
CA ALA A 25 1.17 0.22 8.38
C ALA A 25 0.07 -0.36 7.48
N ARG A 26 -1.16 0.04 7.76
CA ARG A 26 -2.35 -0.28 6.96
C ARG A 26 -3.13 1.01 6.69
N PHE A 27 -3.51 1.20 5.44
CA PHE A 27 -4.31 2.34 4.99
C PHE A 27 -5.51 1.89 4.16
N GLU A 28 -6.48 2.79 4.03
CA GLU A 28 -7.70 2.62 3.25
C GLU A 28 -7.75 3.65 2.12
N LEU A 29 -8.21 3.23 0.94
CA LEU A 29 -8.36 4.11 -0.21
C LEU A 29 -9.55 5.02 0.02
N SER A 30 -9.37 6.34 -0.17
CA SER A 30 -10.46 7.32 -0.14
C SER A 30 -11.58 6.93 -1.11
N SER A 31 -12.84 7.11 -0.69
CA SER A 31 -14.02 6.88 -1.53
C SER A 31 -14.06 7.81 -2.75
N GLU A 32 -13.44 8.99 -2.65
CA GLU A 32 -13.32 9.96 -3.74
C GLU A 32 -12.16 9.63 -4.71
N SER A 33 -11.28 8.70 -4.33
CA SER A 33 -10.16 8.30 -5.16
C SER A 33 -10.53 7.18 -6.14
N ARG A 34 -9.95 7.24 -7.35
CA ARG A 34 -10.02 6.14 -8.32
C ARG A 34 -9.41 4.86 -7.75
N LEU A 35 -9.79 3.72 -8.32
CA LEU A 35 -9.10 2.46 -8.02
C LEU A 35 -7.64 2.49 -8.53
N PRO A 36 -6.74 1.74 -7.89
CA PRO A 36 -5.46 1.39 -8.47
C PRO A 36 -5.61 0.75 -9.85
N LYS A 37 -4.70 1.02 -10.78
CA LYS A 37 -4.79 0.61 -12.20
C LYS A 37 -4.95 -0.89 -12.45
N TRP A 38 -4.60 -1.74 -11.47
CA TRP A 38 -4.69 -3.21 -11.53
C TRP A 38 -5.97 -3.79 -10.92
N PHE A 39 -6.91 -2.92 -10.51
CA PHE A 39 -8.25 -3.29 -10.11
C PHE A 39 -9.28 -2.74 -11.07
N ASP A 40 -10.13 -3.63 -11.55
CA ASP A 40 -11.34 -3.30 -12.28
C ASP A 40 -12.54 -3.31 -11.34
N ILE A 41 -13.56 -2.51 -11.66
CA ILE A 41 -14.86 -2.60 -11.00
C ILE A 41 -15.54 -3.88 -11.51
N PRO A 42 -15.89 -4.84 -10.64
CA PRO A 42 -16.61 -6.04 -11.04
C PRO A 42 -17.95 -5.71 -11.70
N GLU A 43 -18.39 -6.55 -12.64
CA GLU A 43 -19.67 -6.37 -13.33
C GLU A 43 -20.83 -6.30 -12.33
N GLY A 44 -21.72 -5.31 -12.51
CA GLY A 44 -22.87 -5.09 -11.64
C GLY A 44 -22.56 -4.37 -10.33
N MET A 45 -21.32 -3.99 -10.07
CA MET A 45 -20.93 -3.16 -8.92
C MET A 45 -20.56 -1.73 -9.35
N SER A 46 -20.56 -0.83 -8.38
CA SER A 46 -20.12 0.55 -8.48
C SER A 46 -18.90 0.83 -7.61
N ARG A 47 -18.22 1.96 -7.84
CA ARG A 47 -16.98 2.31 -7.10
C ARG A 47 -17.23 2.47 -5.60
N ASP A 48 -18.36 3.03 -5.21
CA ASP A 48 -18.76 3.31 -3.83
C ASP A 48 -19.09 2.05 -3.02
N GLU A 49 -19.43 0.96 -3.70
CA GLU A 49 -19.60 -0.37 -3.09
C GLU A 49 -18.26 -1.11 -2.86
N LEU A 50 -17.14 -0.53 -3.30
CA LEU A 50 -15.83 -1.15 -3.22
C LEU A 50 -14.96 -0.46 -2.16
N ARG A 51 -14.26 -1.30 -1.40
CA ARG A 51 -13.23 -0.86 -0.46
C ARG A 51 -11.88 -1.42 -0.83
N VAL A 52 -10.85 -0.58 -0.76
CA VAL A 52 -9.46 -1.01 -0.97
C VAL A 52 -8.65 -0.69 0.26
N THR A 53 -7.86 -1.67 0.71
CA THR A 53 -6.83 -1.45 1.73
C THR A 53 -5.45 -1.77 1.16
N VAL A 54 -4.43 -1.10 1.66
CA VAL A 54 -3.03 -1.44 1.42
C VAL A 54 -2.31 -1.70 2.74
N ASP A 55 -1.55 -2.79 2.80
CA ASP A 55 -0.62 -3.08 3.89
C ASP A 55 0.81 -2.87 3.38
N TYR A 56 1.61 -2.08 4.08
CA TYR A 56 3.03 -1.89 3.77
C TYR A 56 3.91 -2.82 4.60
N TYR A 57 4.96 -3.33 3.94
CA TYR A 57 5.97 -4.18 4.52
C TYR A 57 7.35 -3.71 4.06
N ILE A 58 8.28 -3.52 5.00
CA ILE A 58 9.70 -3.38 4.69
C ILE A 58 10.34 -4.77 4.71
N LYS A 59 10.96 -5.15 3.59
CA LYS A 59 11.78 -6.36 3.47
C LYS A 59 13.22 -5.97 3.20
N SER A 60 14.14 -6.90 3.42
CA SER A 60 15.56 -6.70 3.12
C SER A 60 15.85 -6.40 1.65
N SER A 61 14.93 -6.76 0.74
CA SER A 61 15.04 -6.53 -0.71
C SER A 61 14.29 -5.29 -1.21
N GLY A 62 13.66 -4.50 -0.34
CA GLY A 62 12.81 -3.35 -0.72
C GLY A 62 11.46 -3.34 0.00
N GLY A 63 10.59 -2.39 -0.36
CA GLY A 63 9.22 -2.33 0.16
C GLY A 63 8.25 -3.24 -0.62
N GLU A 64 7.21 -3.72 0.05
CA GLU A 64 6.06 -4.41 -0.58
C GLU A 64 4.77 -3.75 -0.11
N ALA A 65 3.90 -3.45 -1.07
CA ALA A 65 2.54 -3.00 -0.85
C ALA A 65 1.57 -4.14 -1.21
N VAL A 66 0.76 -4.57 -0.23
CA VAL A 66 -0.23 -5.64 -0.43
C VAL A 66 -1.63 -5.03 -0.46
N PHE A 67 -2.19 -4.92 -1.66
CA PHE A 67 -3.52 -4.38 -1.87
C PHE A 67 -4.58 -5.47 -1.80
N LYS A 68 -5.73 -5.11 -1.23
CA LYS A 68 -6.89 -5.99 -1.12
C LYS A 68 -8.13 -5.21 -1.54
N LEU A 69 -8.88 -5.76 -2.48
CA LEU A 69 -10.17 -5.26 -2.91
C LEU A 69 -11.26 -6.04 -2.18
N TYR A 70 -12.22 -5.32 -1.64
CA TYR A 70 -13.38 -5.85 -0.94
C TYR A 70 -14.67 -5.32 -1.58
N GLY A 71 -15.69 -6.16 -1.62
CA GLY A 71 -17.06 -5.71 -1.86
C GLY A 71 -17.71 -5.12 -0.62
N ASP A 72 -18.93 -4.62 -0.78
CA ASP A 72 -19.78 -3.98 0.21
C ASP A 72 -20.02 -4.86 1.46
N ASN A 73 -20.20 -6.16 1.24
CA ASN A 73 -20.43 -7.16 2.28
C ASN A 73 -19.15 -7.58 3.03
N GLY A 74 -18.01 -6.94 2.75
CA GLY A 74 -16.71 -7.24 3.35
C GLY A 74 -16.00 -8.47 2.77
N THR A 75 -16.56 -9.10 1.73
CA THR A 75 -15.91 -10.21 1.03
C THR A 75 -14.69 -9.69 0.27
N ARG A 76 -13.54 -10.35 0.44
CA ARG A 76 -12.33 -10.04 -0.32
C ARG A 76 -12.46 -10.59 -1.74
N LEU A 77 -12.53 -9.70 -2.72
CA LEU A 77 -12.68 -10.02 -4.13
C LEU A 77 -11.32 -10.28 -4.81
N LYS A 78 -10.30 -9.48 -4.48
CA LYS A 78 -8.96 -9.60 -5.08
C LYS A 78 -7.87 -9.23 -4.09
N LYS A 79 -6.69 -9.80 -4.28
CA LYS A 79 -5.45 -9.44 -3.57
C LYS A 79 -4.32 -9.37 -4.59
N VAL A 80 -3.56 -8.29 -4.58
CA VAL A 80 -2.35 -8.15 -5.39
C VAL A 80 -1.19 -7.67 -4.53
N LYS A 81 0.03 -7.93 -4.99
CA LYS A 81 1.26 -7.47 -4.37
C LYS A 81 1.99 -6.58 -5.34
N GLY A 82 2.47 -5.45 -4.85
CA GLY A 82 3.32 -4.54 -5.61
C GLY A 82 4.65 -4.31 -4.92
N GLU A 83 5.66 -4.05 -5.72
CA GLU A 83 6.97 -3.59 -5.28
C GLU A 83 6.92 -2.07 -5.09
N MET A 84 7.59 -1.57 -4.05
CA MET A 84 7.72 -0.14 -3.77
C MET A 84 9.10 0.18 -3.18
N GLY A 85 9.43 1.48 -3.12
CA GLY A 85 10.62 1.96 -2.41
C GLY A 85 10.58 1.67 -0.91
N ILE A 86 11.71 1.84 -0.23
CA ILE A 86 11.79 1.73 1.24
C ILE A 86 11.31 3.03 1.91
N TYR A 87 11.46 4.16 1.23
CA TYR A 87 11.08 5.47 1.76
C TYR A 87 10.11 6.15 0.79
N PRO A 88 9.10 6.86 1.32
CA PRO A 88 8.22 7.67 0.50
C PRO A 88 8.99 8.79 -0.19
N LEU A 89 8.46 9.22 -1.33
CA LEU A 89 8.92 10.40 -2.04
C LEU A 89 8.16 11.64 -1.55
N GLN A 90 8.80 12.80 -1.70
CA GLN A 90 8.22 14.11 -1.46
C GLN A 90 8.49 15.01 -2.66
N LEU A 91 7.58 15.93 -2.92
CA LEU A 91 7.81 16.97 -3.92
C LEU A 91 8.93 17.90 -3.45
N LYS A 92 9.75 18.38 -4.39
CA LYS A 92 10.78 19.40 -4.14
C LYS A 92 10.17 20.69 -3.63
N ASN A 93 8.98 21.04 -4.13
CA ASN A 93 8.21 22.21 -3.73
C ASN A 93 6.77 21.76 -3.43
N PRO A 94 6.47 21.32 -2.19
CA PRO A 94 5.11 20.94 -1.82
C PRO A 94 4.19 22.17 -1.87
N PRO A 95 2.87 21.98 -2.08
CA PRO A 95 1.89 23.07 -2.07
C PRO A 95 2.00 23.94 -0.81
N GLU A 96 1.76 25.25 -0.95
CA GLU A 96 1.77 26.15 0.21
C GLU A 96 0.73 25.72 1.25
N GLY A 97 1.12 25.73 2.53
CA GLY A 97 0.28 25.26 3.63
C GLY A 97 0.25 23.74 3.81
N SER A 98 1.04 22.98 3.06
CA SER A 98 1.16 21.53 3.29
C SER A 98 1.67 21.21 4.70
N PRO A 99 1.17 20.15 5.34
CA PRO A 99 1.68 19.71 6.64
C PRO A 99 3.15 19.31 6.55
N GLU A 100 3.86 19.39 7.67
CA GLU A 100 5.27 18.96 7.72
C GLU A 100 5.40 17.49 7.28
N ASN A 101 6.30 17.25 6.33
CA ASN A 101 6.54 15.95 5.69
C ASN A 101 5.42 15.41 4.80
N TYR A 102 4.38 16.20 4.50
CA TYR A 102 3.30 15.82 3.59
C TYR A 102 3.16 16.85 2.45
N PRO A 103 2.54 16.47 1.32
CA PRO A 103 2.14 15.11 0.95
C PRO A 103 3.35 14.17 0.73
N MET A 104 3.14 12.87 0.97
CA MET A 104 4.09 11.79 0.70
C MET A 104 3.56 10.89 -0.41
N TYR A 105 4.47 10.35 -1.22
CA TYR A 105 4.12 9.55 -2.39
C TYR A 105 4.82 8.20 -2.39
N GLU A 106 4.10 7.16 -2.77
CA GLU A 106 4.67 5.83 -3.00
C GLU A 106 4.47 5.44 -4.46
N ILE A 107 5.56 5.12 -5.14
CA ILE A 107 5.49 4.50 -6.47
C ILE A 107 5.36 3.00 -6.27
N VAL A 108 4.28 2.43 -6.81
CA VAL A 108 3.99 1.00 -6.70
C VAL A 108 3.94 0.39 -8.09
N ILE A 109 4.64 -0.73 -8.24
CA ILE A 109 4.66 -1.51 -9.49
C ILE A 109 4.02 -2.87 -9.25
N VAL A 110 2.96 -3.18 -9.99
CA VAL A 110 2.29 -4.49 -9.98
C VAL A 110 2.30 -5.04 -11.41
N ASP A 111 2.90 -6.20 -11.63
CA ASP A 111 2.97 -6.86 -12.94
C ASP A 111 3.44 -5.93 -14.08
N GLY A 112 4.41 -5.05 -13.77
CA GLY A 112 4.96 -4.07 -14.71
C GLY A 112 4.12 -2.78 -14.89
N VAL A 113 2.93 -2.70 -14.29
CA VAL A 113 2.09 -1.51 -14.30
C VAL A 113 2.45 -0.61 -13.11
N THR A 114 2.82 0.64 -13.41
CA THR A 114 3.16 1.64 -12.40
C THR A 114 1.95 2.48 -12.01
N ASP A 115 1.75 2.64 -10.71
CA ASP A 115 0.76 3.55 -10.13
C ASP A 115 1.35 4.30 -8.92
N VAL A 116 0.72 5.42 -8.53
CA VAL A 116 1.24 6.31 -7.49
C VAL A 116 0.20 6.51 -6.40
N ILE A 117 0.58 6.17 -5.18
CA ILE A 117 -0.15 6.49 -3.96
C ILE A 117 0.26 7.88 -3.49
N GLU A 118 -0.71 8.65 -3.01
CA GLU A 118 -0.55 9.93 -2.31
C GLU A 118 -1.15 9.81 -0.90
N HIS A 119 -0.31 10.06 0.10
CA HIS A 119 -0.74 10.35 1.47
C HIS A 119 -0.69 11.86 1.65
N ARG A 120 -1.85 12.50 1.81
CA ARG A 120 -1.96 13.97 1.88
C ARG A 120 -1.66 14.54 3.26
N GLU A 121 -1.83 13.73 4.29
CA GLU A 121 -1.68 14.09 5.69
C GLU A 121 -1.47 12.83 6.53
N ARG A 122 -1.22 13.01 7.83
CA ARG A 122 -1.05 11.91 8.79
C ARG A 122 -2.39 11.25 9.16
N SER A 123 -2.99 10.54 8.22
CA SER A 123 -4.24 9.78 8.41
C SER A 123 -4.09 8.33 7.95
N ASN A 124 -5.16 7.54 8.10
CA ASN A 124 -5.24 6.19 7.59
C ASN A 124 -5.80 6.14 6.15
N ILE A 125 -5.93 7.28 5.47
CA ILE A 125 -6.53 7.40 4.15
C ILE A 125 -5.45 7.72 3.11
N PHE A 126 -5.44 6.96 2.01
CA PHE A 126 -4.59 7.24 0.86
C PHE A 126 -5.42 7.50 -0.40
N HIS A 127 -4.78 8.13 -1.38
CA HIS A 127 -5.35 8.41 -2.69
C HIS A 127 -4.44 7.83 -3.77
N MET A 128 -5.01 7.41 -4.90
CA MET A 128 -4.25 7.21 -6.13
C MET A 128 -4.21 8.52 -6.91
N THR A 129 -3.03 8.94 -7.36
CA THR A 129 -2.85 10.19 -8.12
C THR A 129 -2.56 9.92 -9.60
N ASN A 130 -3.09 10.79 -10.45
CA ASN A 130 -2.76 10.89 -11.88
C ASN A 130 -2.22 12.28 -12.23
N GLU A 131 -1.96 13.12 -11.23
CA GLU A 131 -1.58 14.53 -11.44
C GLU A 131 -0.32 14.61 -12.30
N PRO A 132 -0.39 15.16 -13.53
CA PRO A 132 0.72 15.10 -14.47
C PRO A 132 2.02 15.71 -13.92
N ALA A 133 1.92 16.80 -13.17
CA ALA A 133 3.07 17.46 -12.56
C ALA A 133 3.79 16.56 -11.54
N ILE A 134 3.05 15.78 -10.76
CA ILE A 134 3.61 14.84 -9.76
C ILE A 134 4.31 13.68 -10.49
N LEU A 135 3.66 13.14 -11.53
CA LEU A 135 4.22 12.04 -12.31
C LEU A 135 5.49 12.46 -13.06
N GLU A 136 5.50 13.65 -13.65
CA GLU A 136 6.66 14.22 -14.33
C GLU A 136 7.83 14.41 -13.36
N GLU A 137 7.58 14.96 -12.16
CA GLU A 137 8.63 15.17 -11.17
C GLU A 137 9.29 13.85 -10.71
N PHE A 138 8.50 12.78 -10.62
CA PHE A 138 8.99 11.44 -10.29
C PHE A 138 9.46 10.63 -11.52
N GLY A 139 9.46 11.23 -12.71
CA GLY A 139 9.94 10.59 -13.94
C GLY A 139 9.05 9.45 -14.46
N ILE A 140 7.77 9.42 -14.05
CA ILE A 140 6.79 8.41 -14.45
C ILE A 140 6.13 8.87 -15.75
N ARG A 141 6.32 8.09 -16.82
CA ARG A 141 5.67 8.31 -18.12
C ARG A 141 4.35 7.56 -18.16
N GLN A 142 3.28 8.23 -18.59
CA GLN A 142 1.98 7.62 -18.86
C GLN A 142 1.94 6.96 -20.24
#